data_AF-A0A378BZ01-F1
#
_entry.id   AF-A0A378BZ01-F1
#
_cell.length_a   1.000
_cell.length_b   1.000
_cell.length_c   1.000
_cell.angle_alpha   90.00
_cell.angle_beta   90.00
_cell.angle_gamma   90.00
#
_symmetry.space_group_name_H-M   'P 1'
#
loop_
_entity.id
_entity.type
_entity.pdbx_description
1 polymer ?
#
loop_
_entity_poly.entity_id
_entity_poly.type
_entity_poly.pdbx_seq_one_letter_code
_entity_poly.pdbx_strand_id
1 'polypeptide(L)'
;MYITSMAALFKLRRSEPKLIRPFRAPLYPLAPAFALGMAVLCLVAMVWYNLLLALIFAAMMLGGYLWFRKTAAARERAPVDPQLRTVS
;
A
#
# COMPACT_ATOMS: atom_id res chain seq x y z
N MET A 1 4.99 3.21 -4.30
CA MET A 1 6.10 2.23 -4.35
C MET A 1 7.16 2.50 -3.27
N TYR A 2 7.85 3.63 -3.26
CA TYR A 2 8.88 3.90 -2.24
C TYR A 2 8.32 4.04 -0.81
N ILE A 3 7.23 4.78 -0.63
CA ILE A 3 6.53 4.91 0.67
C ILE A 3 6.04 3.54 1.15
N THR A 4 5.40 2.77 0.27
CA THR A 4 4.85 1.43 0.59
C THR A 4 5.97 0.44 0.93
N SER A 5 7.10 0.47 0.22
CA SER A 5 8.25 -0.40 0.52
C SER A 5 8.95 -0.04 1.83
N MET A 6 9.09 1.25 2.13
CA MET A 6 9.67 1.68 3.40
C MET A 6 8.73 1.42 4.59
N ALA A 7 7.42 1.62 4.41
CA ALA A 7 6.42 1.25 5.40
C ALA A 7 6.39 -0.27 5.66
N ALA A 8 6.55 -1.09 4.62
CA ALA A 8 6.65 -2.54 4.74
C ALA A 8 7.90 -2.97 5.54
N LEU A 9 9.04 -2.28 5.38
CA LEU A 9 10.24 -2.52 6.18
C LEU A 9 10.02 -2.26 7.68
N PHE A 10 9.31 -1.20 8.05
CA PHE A 10 8.92 -0.93 9.43
C PHE A 10 7.91 -1.95 9.96
N LYS A 11 6.89 -2.30 9.15
CA LYS A 11 5.89 -3.33 9.50
C LYS A 11 6.55 -4.69 9.73
N LEU A 12 7.44 -5.13 8.84
CA LEU A 12 8.13 -6.42 8.95
C LEU A 12 9.05 -6.49 10.17
N ARG A 13 9.65 -5.36 10.59
CA ARG A 13 10.42 -5.30 11.85
C ARG A 13 9.57 -5.39 13.10
N ARG A 14 8.31 -4.95 13.05
CA ARG A 14 7.36 -5.04 14.17
C ARG A 14 6.67 -6.39 14.24
N SER A 15 6.34 -6.99 13.10
CA SER A 15 5.61 -8.26 13.00
C SER A 15 6.52 -9.49 13.12
N GLU A 16 7.73 -9.46 12.54
CA GLU A 16 8.65 -10.61 12.55
C GLU A 16 10.08 -10.19 12.93
N PRO A 17 10.32 -9.93 14.24
CA PRO A 17 11.60 -9.43 14.73
C PRO A 17 12.72 -10.48 14.75
N LYS A 18 12.37 -11.78 14.79
CA LYS A 18 13.33 -12.91 14.88
C LYS A 18 13.83 -13.45 13.53
N LEU A 19 13.42 -12.88 12.40
CA LEU A 19 13.92 -13.31 11.09
C LEU A 19 15.43 -13.07 10.95
N ILE A 20 16.17 -14.05 10.44
CA ILE A 20 17.58 -13.89 10.06
C ILE A 20 17.63 -12.87 8.92
N ARG A 21 18.33 -11.75 9.14
CA ARG A 21 18.48 -10.65 8.17
C ARG A 21 19.94 -10.61 7.69
N PRO A 22 20.25 -11.16 6.50
CA PRO A 22 21.60 -11.20 5.95
C PRO A 22 22.17 -9.80 5.68
N PHE A 23 21.29 -8.80 5.46
CA PHE A 23 21.68 -7.43 5.17
C PHE A 23 21.04 -6.46 6.20
N ARG A 24 21.85 -5.91 7.10
CA ARG A 24 21.44 -4.84 8.02
C ARG A 24 21.85 -3.51 7.42
N ALA A 25 20.86 -2.70 7.03
CA ALA A 25 21.14 -1.34 6.55
C ALA A 25 21.91 -0.56 7.63
N PRO A 26 23.11 -0.03 7.33
CA PRO A 26 23.84 0.83 8.25
C PRO A 26 22.98 2.08 8.52
N LEU A 27 22.92 2.53 9.77
CA LEU A 27 22.14 3.70 10.23
C LEU A 27 20.60 3.53 10.40
N TYR A 28 20.12 2.30 10.59
CA TYR A 28 18.74 2.10 11.07
C TYR A 28 18.60 2.57 12.52
N PRO A 29 17.56 3.35 12.93
CA PRO A 29 16.30 3.65 12.23
C PRO A 29 16.19 5.05 11.59
N LEU A 30 17.21 5.90 11.71
CA LEU A 30 17.17 7.31 11.29
C LEU A 30 17.03 7.46 9.77
N ALA A 31 17.85 6.74 9.00
CA ALA A 31 17.84 6.83 7.54
C ALA A 31 16.47 6.51 6.90
N PRO A 32 15.79 5.40 7.25
CA PRO A 32 14.48 5.09 6.67
C PRO A 32 13.37 6.01 7.19
N ALA A 33 13.45 6.52 8.42
CA ALA A 33 12.46 7.48 8.93
C ALA A 33 12.55 8.81 8.17
N PHE A 34 13.76 9.32 7.94
CA PHE A 34 13.98 10.52 7.14
C PHE A 34 13.52 10.35 5.68
N ALA A 35 13.85 9.20 5.06
CA ALA A 35 13.39 8.89 3.71
C ALA A 35 11.86 8.84 3.61
N LEU A 36 11.17 8.32 4.63
CA LEU A 36 9.70 8.28 4.68
C LEU A 36 9.12 9.70 4.82
N GLY A 37 9.70 10.53 5.70
CA GLY A 37 9.32 11.93 5.84
C GLY A 37 9.50 12.73 4.54
N MET A 38 10.65 12.60 3.89
CA MET A 38 10.93 13.23 2.59
C MET A 38 9.98 12.74 1.49
N ALA A 39 9.66 11.44 1.46
CA ALA A 39 8.72 10.90 0.48
C ALA A 39 7.29 11.44 0.68
N VAL A 40 6.87 11.63 1.93
CA VAL A 40 5.59 12.29 2.25
C VAL A 40 5.62 13.76 1.84
N LEU A 41 6.69 14.48 2.15
CA LEU A 41 6.85 15.88 1.75
C LEU A 41 6.77 16.03 0.22
N CYS A 42 7.45 15.17 -0.52
CA CYS A 42 7.43 15.17 -1.99
C CYS A 42 6.02 14.88 -2.54
N LEU A 43 5.28 13.96 -1.90
CA LEU A 43 3.89 13.70 -2.25
C LEU A 43 3.00 14.92 -2.00
N VAL A 44 3.15 15.60 -0.86
CA VAL A 44 2.40 16.83 -0.54
C VAL A 44 2.74 17.95 -1.53
N ALA A 45 4.01 18.12 -1.87
CA ALA A 45 4.44 19.09 -2.87
C ALA A 45 3.79 18.81 -4.23
N MET A 46 3.79 17.55 -4.70
CA MET A 46 3.11 17.18 -5.95
C MET A 46 1.62 17.52 -5.92
N VAL A 47 0.93 17.27 -4.81
CA VAL A 47 -0.50 17.61 -4.65
C VAL A 47 -0.70 19.13 -4.68
N TRP A 48 0.16 19.90 -4.01
CA TRP A 48 0.04 21.36 -3.96
C TRP A 48 0.29 22.03 -5.32
N TYR A 49 1.32 21.60 -6.04
CA TYR A 49 1.65 22.15 -7.35
C TYR A 49 0.74 21.65 -8.47
N ASN A 50 0.13 20.47 -8.32
CA ASN A 50 -0.70 19.83 -9.36
C ASN A 50 -2.06 19.37 -8.82
N LEU A 51 -2.78 20.30 -8.18
CA LEU A 51 -4.04 20.03 -7.50
C LEU A 51 -5.11 19.41 -8.42
N LEU A 52 -5.21 19.90 -9.67
CA LEU A 52 -6.14 19.35 -10.66
C LEU A 52 -5.81 17.89 -10.99
N LEU A 53 -4.53 17.58 -11.23
CA LEU A 53 -4.09 16.22 -11.52
C LEU A 53 -4.31 15.30 -10.31
N ALA A 54 -3.99 15.79 -9.11
CA ALA A 54 -4.25 15.07 -7.87
C ALA A 54 -5.74 14.75 -7.67
N LEU A 55 -6.63 15.70 -7.95
CA LEU A 55 -8.08 15.50 -7.87
C LEU A 55 -8.57 14.46 -8.88
N ILE A 56 -8.09 14.48 -10.13
CA ILE A 56 -8.45 13.48 -11.14
C ILE A 56 -8.06 12.07 -10.68
N PHE A 57 -6.82 11.89 -10.23
CA PHE A 57 -6.35 10.60 -9.73
C PHE A 57 -7.11 10.15 -8.48
N ALA A 58 -7.37 11.07 -7.54
CA ALA A 58 -8.16 10.77 -6.34
C ALA A 58 -9.60 10.36 -6.69
N ALA A 59 -10.24 11.05 -7.64
CA ALA A 59 -11.59 10.73 -8.11
C ALA A 59 -11.64 9.37 -8.79
N MET A 60 -10.67 9.04 -9.66
CA MET A 60 -10.57 7.71 -10.28
C MET A 60 -10.38 6.61 -9.23
N MET A 61 -9.50 6.83 -8.25
CA MET A 61 -9.23 5.85 -7.19
C MET A 61 -10.46 5.64 -6.30
N LEU A 62 -11.14 6.72 -5.92
CA LEU A 62 -12.39 6.65 -5.16
C LEU A 62 -13.49 5.96 -5.95
N GLY A 63 -13.63 6.27 -7.24
CA GLY A 63 -14.60 5.62 -8.14
C GLY A 63 -14.38 4.11 -8.22
N GLY A 64 -13.14 3.68 -8.45
CA GLY A 64 -12.77 2.26 -8.46
C GLY A 64 -13.01 1.57 -7.12
N TYR A 65 -12.67 2.24 -6.00
CA TYR A 65 -12.91 1.71 -4.66
C TYR A 65 -14.41 1.56 -4.35
N LEU A 66 -15.23 2.55 -4.69
CA LEU A 66 -16.67 2.49 -4.51
C LEU A 66 -17.31 1.40 -5.37
N TRP A 67 -16.82 1.22 -6.60
CA TRP A 67 -17.22 0.13 -7.48
C TRP A 67 -16.85 -1.24 -6.90
N PHE A 68 -15.61 -1.40 -6.42
CA PHE A 68 -15.15 -2.61 -5.73
C PHE A 68 -16.01 -2.92 -4.50
N ARG A 69 -16.33 -1.90 -3.70
CA ARG A 69 -17.18 -2.06 -2.51
C ARG A 69 -18.61 -2.45 -2.88
N LYS A 70 -19.19 -1.86 -3.93
CA LYS A 70 -20.52 -2.24 -4.43
C LYS A 70 -20.54 -3.67 -4.99
N THR A 71 -19.47 -4.09 -5.65
CA THR A 71 -19.32 -5.45 -6.18
C THR A 71 -18.92 -6.47 -5.11
N ALA A 72 -18.49 -6.05 -3.91
CA ALA A 72 -18.23 -6.94 -2.79
C ALA A 72 -19.49 -7.74 -2.38
N ALA A 73 -20.65 -7.08 -2.32
CA ALA A 73 -21.92 -7.75 -2.05
C ALA A 73 -22.33 -8.75 -3.15
N ALA A 74 -21.94 -8.50 -4.40
CA ALA A 74 -22.15 -9.44 -5.51
C ALA A 74 -21.20 -10.64 -5.43
N ARG A 75 -19.98 -10.46 -4.91
CA ARG A 75 -19.02 -11.54 -4.66
C ARG A 75 -19.42 -12.43 -3.48
N GLU A 76 -19.98 -11.86 -2.43
CA GLU A 76 -20.50 -12.62 -1.28
C GLU A 76 -21.72 -13.48 -1.66
N ARG A 77 -22.52 -13.01 -2.64
CA ARG A 77 -23.66 -13.76 -3.19
C ARG A 77 -23.30 -14.69 -4.36
N ALA A 78 -22.05 -14.67 -4.81
CA ALA A 78 -21.62 -15.55 -5.89
C ALA A 78 -21.73 -17.01 -5.40
N PRO A 79 -22.40 -17.90 -6.16
CA PRO A 79 -22.42 -19.32 -5.85
C PRO A 79 -20.99 -19.86 -5.75
N VAL A 80 -20.74 -20.76 -4.80
CA VAL A 80 -19.42 -21.38 -4.64
C VAL A 80 -19.11 -22.17 -5.91
N ASP A 81 -18.14 -21.69 -6.68
CA ASP A 81 -17.77 -22.29 -7.95
C ASP A 81 -17.08 -23.66 -7.73
N PRO A 82 -17.63 -24.77 -8.25
CA PRO A 82 -17.05 -26.11 -8.07
C PRO A 82 -15.61 -26.23 -8.60
N GLN A 83 -15.25 -25.42 -9.59
CA GLN A 83 -13.92 -25.40 -10.22
C GLN A 83 -12.83 -24.74 -9.36
N LEU A 84 -13.18 -23.93 -8.35
CA LEU A 84 -12.21 -23.29 -7.45
C LEU A 84 -11.76 -24.21 -6.29
N ARG A 85 -12.42 -25.36 -6.10
CA ARG A 85 -12.11 -26.34 -5.03
C ARG A 85 -11.41 -27.62 -5.51
N THR A 86 -11.05 -27.74 -6.79
CA THR A 86 -10.46 -28.99 -7.32
C THR A 86 -9.00 -29.22 -6.91
N VAL A 87 -8.44 -28.37 -6.05
CA VAL A 87 -7.09 -28.52 -5.51
C VAL A 87 -7.10 -28.29 -3.99
N SER A 88 -7.65 -29.26 -3.25
CA SER A 88 -7.34 -29.45 -1.83
C SER A 88 -7.36 -30.93 -1.51
#